data_AF-A0A530BZ08-F1
#
_entry.id   AF-A0A530BZ08-F1
#
_cell.length_a   1.000
_cell.length_b   1.000
_cell.length_c   1.000
_cell.angle_alpha   90.00
_cell.angle_beta   90.00
_cell.angle_gamma   90.00
#
_symmetry.space_group_name_H-M   'P 1'
#
loop_
_entity.id
_entity.type
_entity.pdbx_description
1 polymer ?
#
loop_
_entity_poly.entity_id
_entity_poly.type
_entity_poly.pdbx_seq_one_letter_code
_entity_poly.pdbx_strand_id
1 'polypeptide(L)'
;GHSTAIYFLLEEGQLSAWHRVRDAAEVWHFHAGAPLALSMHEEGGGVIEQVLGIALAAGERPQIVVPAGWWQSARSLGEWSLVGCTVAPGFDFAAFEMAEPGWQPKQP
;
A
#
# COMPACT_ATOMS: atom_id res chain seq x y z
N GLY A 1 -13.94 5.11 -14.97
CA GLY A 1 -13.13 6.31 -15.29
C GLY A 1 -11.70 5.89 -15.59
N HIS A 2 -10.84 6.79 -16.06
CA HIS A 2 -9.43 6.43 -16.36
C HIS A 2 -8.60 6.16 -15.10
N SER A 3 -8.93 6.83 -13.99
CA SER A 3 -8.33 6.61 -12.67
C SER A 3 -9.30 7.03 -11.56
N THR A 4 -8.98 6.63 -10.34
CA THR A 4 -9.62 7.10 -9.09
C THR A 4 -8.54 7.57 -8.13
N ALA A 5 -8.87 8.54 -7.28
CA ALA A 5 -7.97 9.03 -6.23
C ALA A 5 -8.72 9.13 -4.90
N ILE A 6 -8.05 8.78 -3.81
CA ILE A 6 -8.58 8.86 -2.46
C ILE A 6 -7.57 9.47 -1.50
N TYR A 7 -8.07 10.03 -0.39
CA TYR A 7 -7.28 10.18 0.82
C TYR A 7 -7.44 8.93 1.68
N PHE A 8 -6.36 8.53 2.33
CA PHE A 8 -6.36 7.42 3.28
C PHE A 8 -5.47 7.78 4.47
N LEU A 9 -5.95 7.49 5.68
CA LEU A 9 -5.27 7.80 6.93
C LEU A 9 -5.19 6.54 7.78
N LEU A 10 -4.01 6.28 8.32
CA LEU A 10 -3.75 5.21 9.28
C LEU A 10 -3.18 5.81 10.56
N GLU A 11 -3.81 5.52 11.69
CA GLU A 11 -3.32 5.86 13.03
C GLU A 11 -2.43 4.74 13.60
N GLU A 12 -1.74 5.02 14.69
CA GLU A 12 -0.97 4.03 15.44
C GLU A 12 -1.83 2.83 15.83
N GLY A 13 -1.29 1.62 15.64
CA GLY A 13 -1.99 0.37 15.89
C GLY A 13 -3.00 -0.03 14.81
N GLN A 14 -3.35 0.85 13.87
CA GLN A 14 -4.14 0.47 12.70
C GLN A 14 -3.26 -0.19 11.64
N LEU A 15 -3.85 -1.16 10.96
CA LEU A 15 -3.23 -1.90 9.87
C LEU A 15 -4.16 -1.83 8.65
N SER A 16 -3.62 -1.43 7.50
CA SER A 16 -4.22 -1.77 6.22
C SER A 16 -3.92 -3.25 5.96
N ALA A 17 -4.92 -4.09 6.20
CA ALA A 17 -4.83 -5.54 6.04
C ALA A 17 -4.39 -5.90 4.62
N TRP A 18 -3.80 -7.09 4.46
CA TRP A 18 -3.39 -7.58 3.16
C TRP A 18 -4.56 -7.57 2.16
N HIS A 19 -4.36 -6.89 1.05
CA HIS A 19 -5.33 -6.81 -0.04
C HIS A 19 -4.59 -6.62 -1.37
N ARG A 20 -5.31 -6.76 -2.49
CA ARG A 20 -4.78 -6.46 -3.82
C ARG A 20 -5.86 -5.89 -4.73
N VAL A 21 -5.41 -5.20 -5.77
CA VAL A 21 -6.23 -4.82 -6.92
C VAL A 21 -5.73 -5.63 -8.11
N ARG A 22 -6.56 -6.54 -8.64
CA ARG A 22 -6.09 -7.57 -9.58
C ARG A 22 -5.72 -7.04 -10.96
N ASP A 23 -6.33 -5.96 -11.41
CA ASP A 23 -6.26 -5.47 -12.80
C ASP A 23 -5.69 -4.06 -12.93
N ALA A 24 -5.31 -3.41 -11.83
CA ALA A 24 -4.85 -2.03 -11.82
C ALA A 24 -3.66 -1.85 -10.88
N ALA A 25 -2.74 -0.98 -11.28
CA ALA A 25 -1.68 -0.53 -10.39
C ALA A 25 -2.22 0.53 -9.43
N GLU A 26 -1.67 0.54 -8.22
CA GLU A 26 -1.98 1.55 -7.21
C GLU A 26 -0.71 2.32 -6.83
N VAL A 27 -0.81 3.65 -6.86
CA VAL A 27 0.28 4.54 -6.49
C VAL A 27 -0.05 5.19 -5.15
N TRP A 28 0.79 4.93 -4.16
CA TRP A 28 0.74 5.53 -2.83
C TRP A 28 1.58 6.80 -2.80
N HIS A 29 1.03 7.88 -2.25
CA HIS A 29 1.66 9.20 -2.16
C HIS A 29 1.69 9.64 -0.71
N PHE A 30 2.87 9.97 -0.19
CA PHE A 30 2.97 10.58 1.13
C PHE A 30 2.36 11.99 1.11
N HIS A 31 1.59 12.35 2.13
CA HIS A 31 1.07 13.71 2.29
C HIS A 31 1.54 14.35 3.61
N ALA A 32 1.35 13.68 4.74
CA ALA A 32 1.73 14.22 6.05
C ALA A 32 1.84 13.12 7.11
N GLY A 33 2.44 13.46 8.26
CA GLY A 33 2.53 12.60 9.43
C GLY A 33 3.85 11.85 9.53
N ALA A 34 3.83 10.73 10.23
CA ALA A 34 4.95 9.80 10.27
C ALA A 34 5.09 9.06 8.93
N PRO A 35 6.29 8.55 8.58
CA PRO A 35 6.45 7.66 7.43
C PRO A 35 5.57 6.42 7.56
N LEU A 36 5.21 5.81 6.43
CA LEU A 36 4.39 4.61 6.37
C LEU A 36 5.23 3.44 5.84
N ALA A 37 5.15 2.29 6.49
CA ALA A 37 5.72 1.06 5.95
C ALA A 37 4.69 0.43 5.01
N LEU A 38 5.08 0.20 3.76
CA LEU A 38 4.29 -0.47 2.74
C LEU A 38 4.96 -1.80 2.39
N SER A 39 4.31 -2.89 2.79
CA SER A 39 4.69 -4.26 2.43
C SER A 39 3.98 -4.67 1.15
N MET A 40 4.70 -5.28 0.22
CA MET A 40 4.22 -5.74 -1.08
C MET A 40 4.66 -7.18 -1.33
N HIS A 41 3.82 -7.96 -2.01
CA HIS A 41 4.09 -9.36 -2.30
C HIS A 41 3.47 -9.79 -3.63
N GLU A 42 4.30 -10.39 -4.49
CA GLU A 42 3.86 -11.12 -5.67
C GLU A 42 3.68 -12.59 -5.32
N GLU A 43 2.62 -13.24 -5.83
CA GLU A 43 2.41 -14.67 -5.59
C GLU A 43 3.62 -15.50 -6.04
N GLY A 44 4.14 -16.33 -5.14
CA GLY A 44 5.35 -17.13 -5.37
C GLY A 44 6.67 -16.37 -5.17
N GLY A 45 6.62 -15.06 -4.92
CA GLY A 45 7.76 -14.22 -4.58
C GLY A 45 7.94 -14.00 -3.07
N GLY A 46 8.99 -13.26 -2.71
CA GLY A 46 9.19 -12.78 -1.33
C GLY A 46 8.29 -11.60 -0.96
N VAL A 47 8.32 -11.19 0.30
CA VAL A 47 7.73 -9.91 0.74
C VAL A 47 8.78 -8.82 0.66
N ILE A 48 8.42 -7.68 0.08
CA ILE A 48 9.25 -6.48 0.00
C ILE A 48 8.59 -5.40 0.85
N GLU A 49 9.33 -4.82 1.79
CA GLU A 49 8.87 -3.64 2.54
C GLU A 49 9.63 -2.40 2.06
N GLN A 50 8.88 -1.32 1.79
CA GLN A 50 9.42 0.00 1.47
C GLN A 50 8.83 1.04 2.42
N VAL A 51 9.56 2.14 2.64
CA VAL A 51 9.11 3.23 3.51
C VAL A 51 8.66 4.43 2.69
N LEU A 52 7.37 4.74 2.80
CA LEU A 52 6.71 5.88 2.18
C LEU A 52 6.87 7.12 3.08
N GLY A 53 7.70 8.06 2.66
CA GLY A 53 8.06 9.24 3.45
C GLY A 53 8.97 10.20 2.68
N ILE A 54 9.51 11.22 3.35
CA ILE A 54 10.28 12.30 2.71
C ILE A 54 11.76 12.31 3.06
N ALA A 55 12.25 11.43 3.94
CA ALA A 55 13.67 11.33 4.28
C ALA A 55 14.46 10.58 3.19
N LEU A 56 14.61 11.22 2.02
CA LEU A 56 15.21 10.61 0.82
C LEU A 56 16.62 10.03 1.08
N ALA A 57 17.41 10.72 1.91
CA ALA A 57 18.76 10.28 2.29
C ALA A 57 18.77 9.01 3.15
N ALA A 58 17.67 8.71 3.83
CA ALA A 58 17.47 7.48 4.59
C ALA A 58 16.84 6.35 3.74
N GLY A 59 16.61 6.59 2.44
CA GLY A 59 16.02 5.60 1.53
C GLY A 59 14.49 5.67 1.41
N GLU A 60 13.81 6.55 2.15
CA GLU A 60 12.37 6.76 2.01
C GLU A 60 12.02 7.33 0.63
N ARG A 61 10.81 7.06 0.16
CA ARG A 61 10.28 7.64 -1.09
C ARG A 61 8.89 8.22 -0.84
N PRO A 62 8.57 9.43 -1.35
CA PRO A 62 7.25 10.03 -1.15
C PRO A 62 6.19 9.42 -2.09
N GLN A 63 6.61 8.53 -2.99
CA GLN A 63 5.75 7.81 -3.91
C GLN A 63 6.23 6.37 -4.07
N ILE A 64 5.32 5.41 -3.97
CA ILE A 64 5.58 3.99 -4.20
C ILE A 64 4.46 3.43 -5.09
N VAL A 65 4.83 2.57 -6.04
CA VAL A 65 3.88 1.91 -6.94
C VAL A 65 3.74 0.45 -6.53
N VAL A 66 2.52 0.02 -6.25
CA VAL A 66 2.14 -1.38 -6.12
C VAL A 66 1.67 -1.85 -7.50
N PRO A 67 2.36 -2.82 -8.14
CA PRO A 67 1.93 -3.35 -9.43
C PRO A 67 0.55 -4.05 -9.35
N ALA A 68 -0.14 -4.13 -10.48
CA ALA A 68 -1.41 -4.85 -10.56
C ALA A 68 -1.25 -6.31 -10.13
N GLY A 69 -2.22 -6.81 -9.37
CA GLY A 69 -2.25 -8.20 -8.87
C GLY A 69 -1.38 -8.47 -7.64
N TRP A 70 -0.52 -7.53 -7.24
CA TRP A 70 0.33 -7.69 -6.06
C TRP A 70 -0.47 -7.45 -4.77
N TRP A 71 -0.21 -8.30 -3.78
CA TRP A 71 -0.67 -8.10 -2.42
C TRP A 71 0.06 -6.92 -1.79
N GLN A 72 -0.65 -6.13 -1.00
CA GLN A 72 -0.14 -4.98 -0.27
C GLN A 72 -0.74 -4.89 1.12
N SER A 73 0.05 -4.41 2.08
CA SER A 73 -0.35 -4.10 3.45
C SER A 73 0.46 -2.91 3.95
N ALA A 74 -0.15 -2.07 4.79
CA ALA A 74 0.47 -0.84 5.23
C ALA A 74 0.19 -0.54 6.70
N ARG A 75 1.16 0.10 7.38
CA ARG A 75 1.01 0.62 8.74
C ARG A 75 1.80 1.92 8.90
N SER A 76 1.30 2.82 9.73
CA SER A 76 2.07 3.99 10.17
C SER A 76 3.31 3.55 10.97
N LEU A 77 4.43 4.26 10.83
CA LEU A 77 5.63 4.11 11.67
C LEU A 77 5.64 5.08 12.87
N GLY A 78 4.54 5.80 13.10
CA GLY A 78 4.33 6.66 14.25
C GLY A 78 2.84 6.88 14.51
N GLU A 79 2.49 7.99 15.16
CA GLU A 79 1.12 8.27 15.60
C GLU A 79 0.06 8.22 14.49
N TRP A 80 0.39 8.73 13.29
CA TRP A 80 -0.48 8.65 12.13
C TRP A 80 0.27 8.93 10.82
N SER A 81 -0.27 8.45 9.71
CA SER A 81 0.19 8.71 8.34
C SER A 81 -1.00 9.10 7.46
N LEU A 82 -0.93 10.27 6.80
CA LEU A 82 -1.87 10.66 5.75
C LEU A 82 -1.23 10.42 4.39
N VAL A 83 -1.94 9.70 3.53
CA VAL A 83 -1.51 9.38 2.17
C VAL A 83 -2.61 9.64 1.16
N GLY A 84 -2.21 9.72 -0.10
CA GLY A 84 -3.10 9.68 -1.25
C GLY A 84 -2.87 8.41 -2.05
N CYS A 85 -3.94 7.72 -2.45
CA CYS A 85 -3.84 6.55 -3.32
C CYS A 85 -4.50 6.85 -4.65
N THR A 86 -3.78 6.58 -5.75
CA THR A 86 -4.32 6.67 -7.11
C THR A 86 -4.28 5.31 -7.77
N VAL A 87 -5.42 4.84 -8.28
CA VAL A 87 -5.54 3.54 -8.95
C VAL A 87 -5.82 3.78 -10.44
N ALA A 88 -5.07 3.11 -11.30
CA ALA A 88 -5.21 3.19 -12.75
C ALA A 88 -5.06 1.79 -13.41
N PRO A 89 -6.07 1.30 -14.15
CA PRO A 89 -7.41 1.87 -14.39
C PRO A 89 -8.19 2.19 -13.10
N GLY A 90 -9.22 3.04 -13.17
CA GLY A 90 -9.95 3.46 -11.96
C GLY A 90 -10.50 2.28 -11.16
N PHE A 91 -10.43 2.39 -9.82
CA PHE A 91 -10.76 1.30 -8.90
C PHE A 91 -12.17 0.73 -9.12
N ASP A 92 -12.26 -0.60 -9.10
CA ASP A 92 -13.50 -1.37 -9.11
C ASP A 92 -13.45 -2.43 -8.00
N PHE A 93 -14.49 -2.48 -7.17
CA PHE A 93 -14.63 -3.51 -6.13
C PHE A 93 -14.63 -4.92 -6.70
N ALA A 94 -15.07 -5.11 -7.95
CA ALA A 94 -15.02 -6.40 -8.62
C ALA A 94 -13.59 -6.92 -8.78
N ALA A 95 -12.58 -6.04 -8.83
CA ALA A 95 -11.16 -6.38 -8.95
C ALA A 95 -10.40 -6.34 -7.62
N PHE A 96 -11.02 -5.81 -6.56
CA PHE A 96 -10.46 -5.80 -5.22
C PHE A 96 -10.56 -7.18 -4.56
N GLU A 97 -9.54 -7.52 -3.77
CA GLU A 97 -9.50 -8.73 -2.98
C GLU A 97 -8.85 -8.42 -1.64
N MET A 98 -9.51 -8.82 -0.56
CA MET A 98 -8.98 -8.71 0.78
C MET A 98 -8.65 -10.11 1.29
N ALA A 99 -7.49 -10.25 1.92
CA ALA A 99 -7.09 -11.52 2.49
C ALA A 99 -7.96 -11.86 3.71
N GLU A 100 -8.14 -13.15 3.96
CA GLU A 100 -8.81 -13.62 5.17
C GLU A 100 -8.06 -13.15 6.43
N PRO A 101 -8.75 -12.87 7.55
CA PRO A 101 -8.11 -12.48 8.79
C PRO A 101 -6.99 -13.45 9.21
N GLY A 102 -5.80 -12.90 9.50
CA GLY A 102 -4.64 -13.69 9.90
C GLY A 102 -3.85 -14.32 8.74
N TRP A 103 -4.29 -14.16 7.49
CA TRP A 103 -3.49 -14.52 6.34
C TRP A 103 -2.19 -13.73 6.29
N GLN A 104 -1.11 -14.41 5.93
CA GLN A 104 0.19 -13.80 5.64
C GLN A 104 0.75 -14.43 4.36
N PRO A 105 1.53 -13.67 3.57
CA PRO A 105 2.29 -14.21 2.46
C PRO A 105 3.16 -15.38 2.92
N LYS A 106 3.12 -16.49 2.18
CA LYS A 106 4.04 -17.61 2.42
C LYS A 106 5.43 -17.17 1.98
N GLN A 107 6.40 -17.23 2.89
CA GLN A 107 7.79 -17.01 2.52
C GLN A 107 8.28 -18.22 1.71
N PRO A 108 9.09 -17.99 0.65
CA PRO A 108 9.67 -19.06 -0.17
C PRO A 108 10.63 -19.96 0.63
#